data_AF-A0A6A3BSV6-F1
#
_entry.id   AF-A0A6A3BSV6-F1
#
_cell.length_a   1.000
_cell.length_b   1.000
_cell.length_c   1.000
_cell.angle_alpha   90.00
_cell.angle_beta   90.00
_cell.angle_gamma   90.00
#
_symmetry.space_group_name_H-M   'P 1'
#
loop_
_entity.id
_entity.type
_entity.pdbx_description
1 polymer ?
#
loop_
_entity_poly.entity_id
_entity_poly.type
_entity_poly.pdbx_seq_one_letter_code
_entity_poly.pdbx_strand_id
1 'polypeptide(L)'
;MATRDPLDFDVGVEVDEEGTPSPSSISPPSSPLSYLDRDRHVAFFEMLYDLMPYHYQSQEINRLTLAFFTISGLHLLQALDRVDKDRVANWVLSFQALPRSRAELKNGQFYGFHGSRTSQFHPDENGVSVHNAGHLASTYCALAILKTVGFNLLTIDKESILISMRNLQQPDGSFMPVHVGAETDLRFVYCAAAICFMLEDWSGMDREKAKDYILNCQSYDGGFGLMPGLESHGGGTYCAVASLRLMGYIEDDLLSKNATSFIVNVPLLLDWCMQRQAIDGGFQGRANKYSDTCYAFW
;
A
#
# COMPACT_ATOMS: atom_id res chain seq x y z
N MET A 1 5.53 -62.33 -60.51
CA MET A 1 6.82 -62.87 -60.96
C MET A 1 7.57 -61.71 -61.59
N ALA A 2 8.74 -61.37 -61.06
CA ALA A 2 9.53 -60.18 -61.38
C ALA A 2 9.96 -60.10 -62.85
N THR A 3 10.19 -58.89 -63.39
CA THR A 3 11.53 -58.32 -63.65
C THR A 3 11.48 -56.92 -64.28
N ARG A 4 12.55 -56.16 -64.01
CA ARG A 4 12.89 -54.73 -64.20
C ARG A 4 13.06 -54.17 -65.63
N ASP A 5 12.71 -52.87 -65.76
CA ASP A 5 13.40 -51.69 -66.37
C ASP A 5 13.88 -51.69 -67.85
N PRO A 6 14.26 -50.53 -68.48
CA PRO A 6 14.11 -49.10 -68.11
C PRO A 6 13.74 -48.12 -69.28
N LEU A 7 13.58 -46.83 -68.90
CA LEU A 7 13.81 -45.57 -69.66
C LEU A 7 12.91 -45.21 -70.85
N ASP A 8 12.12 -44.15 -70.67
CA ASP A 8 11.75 -43.23 -71.74
C ASP A 8 11.87 -41.77 -71.25
N PHE A 9 12.57 -40.97 -72.07
CA PHE A 9 12.59 -39.51 -72.03
C PHE A 9 11.33 -39.03 -72.78
N ASP A 10 10.54 -38.13 -72.18
CA ASP A 10 9.70 -37.25 -72.97
C ASP A 10 9.61 -35.86 -72.33
N VAL A 11 9.68 -34.86 -73.21
CA VAL A 11 9.80 -33.43 -72.93
C VAL A 11 8.42 -32.81 -73.15
N GLY A 12 7.86 -32.16 -72.12
CA GLY A 12 6.55 -31.52 -72.24
C GLY A 12 6.26 -30.46 -71.18
N VAL A 13 6.51 -29.20 -71.56
CA VAL A 13 5.74 -27.95 -71.32
C VAL A 13 5.30 -27.54 -69.90
N GLU A 14 5.76 -26.34 -69.53
CA GLU A 14 5.36 -25.36 -68.49
C GLU A 14 3.97 -25.49 -67.84
N VAL A 15 3.92 -25.37 -66.50
CA VAL A 15 3.06 -24.41 -65.75
C VAL A 15 3.69 -24.10 -64.37
N ASP A 16 3.57 -22.84 -63.95
CA ASP A 16 4.04 -22.15 -62.74
C ASP A 16 4.01 -22.92 -61.39
N GLU A 17 5.09 -22.85 -60.61
CA GLU A 17 5.07 -23.03 -59.15
C GLU A 17 6.00 -22.05 -58.41
N GLU A 18 5.34 -21.14 -57.69
CA GLU A 18 5.68 -20.48 -56.41
C GLU A 18 7.13 -20.03 -56.14
N GLY A 19 7.34 -18.73 -56.33
CA GLY A 19 8.46 -17.99 -55.74
C GLY A 19 8.36 -17.95 -54.20
N THR A 20 9.43 -18.37 -53.54
CA THR A 20 9.68 -18.17 -52.11
C THR A 20 9.77 -16.68 -51.78
N PRO A 21 9.04 -16.15 -50.77
CA PRO A 21 9.22 -14.76 -50.38
C PRO A 21 10.50 -14.61 -49.55
N SER A 22 11.34 -13.67 -49.97
CA SER A 22 12.50 -13.16 -49.24
C SER A 22 12.10 -12.59 -47.87
N PRO A 23 12.97 -12.68 -46.82
CA PRO A 23 12.68 -12.13 -45.50
C PRO A 23 12.90 -10.61 -45.50
N SER A 24 12.00 -9.87 -46.13
CA SER A 24 11.95 -8.41 -46.04
C SER A 24 11.04 -7.99 -44.89
N SER A 25 11.67 -7.48 -43.83
CA SER A 25 11.14 -6.50 -42.88
C SER A 25 9.73 -6.78 -42.34
N ILE A 26 9.62 -7.71 -41.40
CA ILE A 26 8.56 -7.62 -40.40
C ILE A 26 8.95 -6.47 -39.49
N SER A 27 8.40 -5.28 -39.74
CA SER A 27 8.38 -4.22 -38.74
C SER A 27 7.77 -4.80 -37.46
N PRO A 28 8.41 -4.67 -36.29
CA PRO A 28 7.78 -5.11 -35.05
C PRO A 28 6.40 -4.43 -34.97
N PRO A 29 5.35 -5.13 -34.50
CA PRO A 29 4.08 -4.46 -34.25
C PRO A 29 4.40 -3.25 -33.38
N SER A 30 4.04 -2.06 -33.86
CA SER A 30 4.12 -0.85 -33.06
C SER A 30 3.36 -1.17 -31.79
N SER A 31 4.09 -1.39 -30.68
CA SER A 31 3.47 -1.45 -29.38
C SER A 31 2.63 -0.18 -29.29
N PRO A 32 1.33 -0.25 -29.01
CA PRO A 32 0.63 0.96 -28.67
C PRO A 32 1.41 1.53 -27.50
N LEU A 33 2.08 2.65 -27.70
CA LEU A 33 2.63 3.44 -26.62
C LEU A 33 1.50 3.55 -25.61
N SER A 34 1.64 2.87 -24.47
CA SER A 34 0.62 2.83 -23.43
C SER A 34 0.58 4.22 -22.82
N TYR A 35 -0.11 5.13 -23.48
CA TYR A 35 -0.23 6.49 -23.03
C TYR A 35 -1.15 6.49 -21.82
N LEU A 36 -0.63 6.97 -20.68
CA LEU A 36 -1.45 7.24 -19.51
C LEU A 36 -2.42 8.36 -19.88
N ASP A 37 -3.71 8.04 -19.96
CA ASP A 37 -4.77 9.04 -20.22
C ASP A 37 -5.01 9.88 -18.96
N ARG A 38 -4.09 10.82 -18.73
CA ARG A 38 -4.04 11.65 -17.53
C ARG A 38 -5.36 12.35 -17.27
N ASP A 39 -5.96 12.94 -18.30
CA ASP A 39 -7.16 13.78 -18.13
C ASP A 39 -8.38 12.95 -17.71
N ARG A 40 -8.51 11.71 -18.23
CA ARG A 40 -9.53 10.78 -17.74
C ARG A 40 -9.32 10.38 -16.28
N HIS A 41 -8.07 10.16 -15.86
CA HIS A 41 -7.77 9.85 -14.46
C HIS A 41 -8.04 11.04 -13.53
N VAL A 42 -7.69 12.26 -13.96
CA VAL A 42 -8.02 13.49 -13.21
C VAL A 42 -9.54 13.62 -13.05
N ALA A 43 -10.30 13.48 -14.15
CA ALA A 43 -11.76 13.55 -14.10
C ALA A 43 -12.39 12.49 -13.18
N PHE A 44 -11.83 11.28 -13.17
CA PHE A 44 -12.25 10.22 -12.25
C PHE A 44 -12.03 10.61 -10.78
N PHE A 45 -10.86 11.15 -10.43
CA PHE A 45 -10.59 11.58 -9.07
C PHE A 45 -11.35 12.84 -8.67
N GLU A 46 -11.59 13.78 -9.59
CA GLU A 46 -12.47 14.94 -9.35
C GLU A 46 -13.89 14.50 -9.01
N MET A 47 -14.44 13.52 -9.75
CA MET A 47 -15.74 12.92 -9.43
C MET A 47 -15.76 12.33 -8.01
N LEU A 48 -14.73 11.56 -7.62
CA LEU A 48 -14.64 10.98 -6.28
C LEU A 48 -14.46 12.05 -5.18
N TYR A 49 -13.76 13.14 -5.48
CA TYR A 49 -13.58 14.28 -4.60
C TYR A 49 -14.90 15.01 -4.34
N ASP A 50 -15.69 15.26 -5.39
CA ASP A 50 -16.96 15.98 -5.29
C ASP A 50 -18.06 15.14 -4.65
N LEU A 51 -18.26 13.91 -5.14
CA LEU A 51 -19.30 13.02 -4.65
C LEU A 51 -18.97 11.55 -4.94
N MET A 52 -18.75 10.77 -3.88
CA MET A 52 -18.61 9.33 -4.01
C MET A 52 -19.92 8.66 -4.47
N PRO A 53 -19.88 7.81 -5.52
CA PRO A 53 -21.03 7.04 -5.97
C PRO A 53 -21.56 6.08 -4.90
N TYR A 54 -22.85 5.74 -4.96
CA TYR A 54 -23.51 4.86 -3.98
C TYR A 54 -22.88 3.47 -3.87
N HIS A 55 -22.18 2.99 -4.92
CA HIS A 55 -21.44 1.74 -4.90
C HIS A 55 -20.36 1.67 -3.80
N TYR A 56 -19.89 2.83 -3.31
CA TYR A 56 -18.94 2.93 -2.19
C TYR A 56 -19.61 2.93 -0.82
N GLN A 57 -20.93 2.74 -0.71
CA GLN A 57 -21.63 2.73 0.58
C GLN A 57 -21.09 1.67 1.55
N SER A 58 -20.67 0.50 1.06
CA SER A 58 -20.04 -0.54 1.90
C SER A 58 -18.68 -0.13 2.47
N GLN A 59 -18.09 0.93 1.92
CA GLN A 59 -16.82 1.52 2.34
C GLN A 59 -17.01 2.73 3.25
N GLU A 60 -18.20 2.92 3.85
CA GLU A 60 -18.46 4.08 4.71
C GLU A 60 -17.39 4.25 5.79
N ILE A 61 -16.97 3.16 6.45
CA ILE A 61 -15.93 3.21 7.49
C ILE A 61 -14.54 3.62 6.94
N ASN A 62 -14.31 3.47 5.63
CA ASN A 62 -13.04 3.74 4.95
C ASN A 62 -13.03 5.09 4.22
N ARG A 63 -13.94 6.02 4.55
CA ARG A 63 -14.04 7.31 3.87
C ARG A 63 -12.76 8.12 3.86
N LEU A 64 -12.03 8.19 4.97
CA LEU A 64 -10.71 8.84 4.99
C LEU A 64 -9.68 8.13 4.11
N THR A 65 -9.71 6.80 4.05
CA THR A 65 -8.82 6.02 3.19
C THR A 65 -9.09 6.28 1.71
N LEU A 66 -10.38 6.35 1.32
CA LEU A 66 -10.78 6.70 -0.05
C LEU A 66 -10.40 8.14 -0.40
N ALA A 67 -10.57 9.08 0.54
CA ALA A 67 -10.10 10.44 0.37
C ALA A 67 -8.57 10.49 0.20
N PHE A 68 -7.83 9.69 0.97
CA PHE A 68 -6.36 9.59 0.83
C PHE A 68 -5.96 9.14 -0.58
N PHE A 69 -6.58 8.09 -1.12
CA PHE A 69 -6.30 7.66 -2.49
C PHE A 69 -6.69 8.71 -3.52
N THR A 70 -7.82 9.39 -3.33
CA THR A 70 -8.30 10.43 -4.26
C THR A 70 -7.36 11.63 -4.31
N ILE A 71 -7.00 12.18 -3.15
CA ILE A 71 -6.12 13.34 -3.05
C ILE A 71 -4.70 13.00 -3.47
N SER A 72 -4.19 11.82 -3.09
CA SER A 72 -2.86 11.35 -3.53
C SER A 72 -2.83 11.10 -5.03
N GLY A 73 -3.90 10.55 -5.62
CA GLY A 73 -4.03 10.37 -7.06
C GLY A 73 -3.95 11.69 -7.82
N LEU A 74 -4.72 12.70 -7.39
CA LEU A 74 -4.65 14.05 -7.96
C LEU A 74 -3.25 14.66 -7.78
N HIS A 75 -2.61 14.45 -6.63
CA HIS A 75 -1.25 14.93 -6.39
C HIS A 75 -0.22 14.30 -7.34
N LEU A 76 -0.24 12.96 -7.47
CA LEU A 76 0.66 12.22 -8.37
C LEU A 76 0.46 12.60 -9.84
N LEU A 77 -0.76 12.93 -10.24
CA LEU A 77 -1.09 13.44 -11.57
C LEU A 77 -0.80 14.93 -11.75
N GLN A 78 -0.20 15.61 -10.75
CA GLN A 78 0.07 17.05 -10.76
C GLN A 78 -1.20 17.88 -11.02
N ALA A 79 -2.30 17.51 -10.36
CA ALA A 79 -3.63 18.13 -10.47
C ALA A 79 -4.17 18.57 -9.10
N LEU A 80 -3.29 18.82 -8.13
CA LEU A 80 -3.69 19.24 -6.77
C LEU A 80 -4.25 20.68 -6.74
N ASP A 81 -4.05 21.45 -7.80
CA ASP A 81 -4.71 22.74 -8.05
C ASP A 81 -6.24 22.63 -8.20
N ARG A 82 -6.75 21.42 -8.49
CA ARG A 82 -8.19 21.13 -8.57
C ARG A 82 -8.87 20.96 -7.22
N VAL A 83 -8.09 20.91 -6.14
CA VAL A 83 -8.59 20.67 -4.79
C VAL A 83 -8.60 21.96 -3.97
N ASP A 84 -9.71 22.24 -3.31
CA ASP A 84 -9.75 23.23 -2.24
C ASP A 84 -9.03 22.68 -1.00
N LYS A 85 -7.75 23.05 -0.86
CA LYS A 85 -6.83 22.54 0.18
C LYS A 85 -7.30 22.88 1.58
N ASP A 86 -7.80 24.09 1.80
CA ASP A 86 -8.28 24.54 3.11
C ASP A 86 -9.56 23.80 3.50
N ARG A 87 -10.49 23.62 2.55
CA ARG A 87 -11.70 22.83 2.77
C ARG A 87 -11.37 21.37 3.07
N VAL A 88 -10.41 20.76 2.36
CA VAL A 88 -9.96 19.40 2.64
C VAL A 88 -9.33 19.30 4.02
N ALA A 89 -8.42 20.21 4.38
CA ALA A 89 -7.79 20.20 5.69
C ALA A 89 -8.81 20.30 6.82
N ASN A 90 -9.73 21.26 6.74
CA ASN A 90 -10.81 21.42 7.72
C ASN A 90 -11.72 20.19 7.80
N TRP A 91 -12.04 19.58 6.65
CA TRP A 91 -12.82 18.35 6.60
C TRP A 91 -12.09 17.20 7.28
N VAL A 92 -10.81 16.96 6.98
CA VAL A 92 -10.02 15.89 7.62
C VAL A 92 -9.89 16.12 9.13
N LEU A 93 -9.58 17.34 9.56
CA LEU A 93 -9.47 17.70 10.98
C LEU A 93 -10.78 17.43 11.74
N SER A 94 -11.94 17.54 11.08
CA SER A 94 -13.23 17.22 11.71
C SER A 94 -13.39 15.75 12.12
N PHE A 95 -12.54 14.83 11.65
CA PHE A 95 -12.55 13.42 12.04
C PHE A 95 -11.66 13.11 13.26
N GLN A 96 -10.84 14.08 13.71
CA GLN A 96 -9.96 13.84 14.85
C GLN A 96 -10.79 13.57 16.12
N ALA A 97 -10.49 12.46 16.78
CA ALA A 97 -10.98 12.15 18.12
C ALA A 97 -10.20 13.00 19.12
N LEU A 98 -10.89 13.78 19.95
CA LEU A 98 -10.28 14.63 20.97
C LEU A 98 -10.71 14.17 22.38
N PRO A 99 -9.77 14.03 23.32
CA PRO A 99 -10.12 13.74 24.71
C PRO A 99 -10.76 14.98 25.35
N ARG A 100 -11.71 14.78 26.28
CA ARG A 100 -12.29 15.89 27.04
C ARG A 100 -11.35 16.40 28.13
N SER A 101 -10.43 15.56 28.55
CA SER A 101 -9.39 15.90 29.53
C SER A 101 -8.18 14.98 29.38
N ARG A 102 -7.01 15.42 29.87
CA ARG A 102 -5.79 14.60 29.87
C ARG A 102 -5.93 13.29 30.65
N ALA A 103 -6.88 13.22 31.60
CA ALA A 103 -7.15 11.99 32.35
C ALA A 103 -7.76 10.89 31.45
N GLU A 104 -8.51 11.27 30.41
CA GLU A 104 -9.12 10.31 29.49
C GLU A 104 -8.10 9.60 28.60
N LEU A 105 -6.88 10.14 28.42
CA LEU A 105 -5.81 9.46 27.68
C LEU A 105 -5.42 8.09 28.25
N LYS A 106 -5.85 7.77 29.47
CA LYS A 106 -5.60 6.50 30.16
C LYS A 106 -6.77 5.51 30.08
N ASN A 107 -7.88 5.87 29.46
CA ASN A 107 -9.07 5.00 29.36
C ASN A 107 -8.92 3.90 28.29
N GLY A 108 -7.77 3.86 27.60
CA GLY A 108 -7.48 2.92 26.52
C GLY A 108 -7.92 3.39 25.14
N GLN A 109 -8.85 4.35 25.01
CA GLN A 109 -9.30 4.86 23.72
C GLN A 109 -8.17 5.46 22.90
N PHE A 110 -8.25 5.31 21.58
CA PHE A 110 -7.31 5.92 20.66
C PHE A 110 -7.85 7.25 20.11
N TYR A 111 -7.15 8.33 20.43
CA TYR A 111 -7.49 9.71 20.05
C TYR A 111 -6.81 10.12 18.74
N GLY A 112 -6.88 9.23 17.74
CA GLY A 112 -6.45 9.46 16.37
C GLY A 112 -7.55 10.07 15.52
N PHE A 113 -7.69 9.60 14.28
CA PHE A 113 -8.79 9.98 13.38
C PHE A 113 -9.76 8.82 13.18
N HIS A 114 -11.05 9.15 13.16
CA HIS A 114 -12.10 8.23 12.78
C HIS A 114 -12.11 8.00 11.26
N GLY A 115 -12.38 6.79 10.80
CA GLY A 115 -12.42 6.51 9.36
C GLY A 115 -13.59 7.18 8.63
N SER A 116 -14.64 7.56 9.34
CA SER A 116 -15.87 8.14 8.80
C SER A 116 -16.61 9.02 9.81
N ARG A 117 -17.63 9.79 9.36
CA ARG A 117 -18.49 10.57 10.24
C ARG A 117 -19.45 9.67 11.03
N THR A 118 -19.86 8.54 10.44
CA THR A 118 -20.73 7.59 11.15
C THR A 118 -20.01 6.97 12.34
N SER A 119 -18.68 6.89 12.26
CA SER A 119 -17.80 6.50 13.37
C SER A 119 -17.70 7.52 14.51
N GLN A 120 -18.34 8.69 14.41
CA GLN A 120 -18.33 9.71 15.47
C GLN A 120 -19.62 9.73 16.31
N PHE A 121 -20.66 9.00 15.89
CA PHE A 121 -21.92 8.98 16.63
C PHE A 121 -21.78 8.22 17.96
N HIS A 122 -22.45 8.71 19.01
CA HIS A 122 -22.51 7.99 20.27
C HIS A 122 -23.37 6.73 20.13
N PRO A 123 -23.06 5.65 20.88
CA PRO A 123 -23.93 4.48 20.94
C PRO A 123 -25.31 4.88 21.46
N ASP A 124 -26.34 4.17 21.00
CA ASP A 124 -27.70 4.35 21.49
C ASP A 124 -27.84 3.90 22.96
N GLU A 125 -28.90 4.35 23.63
CA GLU A 125 -29.18 4.01 25.04
C GLU A 125 -29.33 2.49 25.28
N ASN A 126 -29.46 1.69 24.22
CA ASN A 126 -29.66 0.25 24.27
C ASN A 126 -28.35 -0.55 24.36
N GLY A 127 -27.19 0.11 24.33
CA GLY A 127 -25.90 -0.53 24.60
C GLY A 127 -25.47 -1.57 23.56
N VAL A 128 -26.09 -1.58 22.37
CA VAL A 128 -25.64 -2.40 21.25
C VAL A 128 -24.46 -1.66 20.59
N SER A 129 -23.31 -1.73 21.27
CA SER A 129 -22.05 -1.13 20.84
C SER A 129 -21.74 -1.45 19.39
N VAL A 130 -21.42 -0.42 18.60
CA VAL A 130 -20.58 -0.60 17.42
C VAL A 130 -19.44 0.40 17.51
N HIS A 131 -18.32 -0.13 17.98
CA HIS A 131 -17.02 0.48 18.24
C HIS A 131 -16.65 1.66 17.32
N ASN A 132 -17.03 2.85 17.78
CA ASN A 132 -16.73 4.15 17.18
C ASN A 132 -15.48 4.72 17.86
N ALA A 133 -14.32 4.49 17.24
CA ALA A 133 -13.03 4.89 17.78
C ALA A 133 -12.12 5.44 16.67
N GLY A 134 -11.12 6.24 17.06
CA GLY A 134 -9.99 6.50 16.19
C GLY A 134 -9.33 5.19 15.77
N HIS A 135 -8.85 5.12 14.53
CA HIS A 135 -8.25 3.94 13.94
C HIS A 135 -6.86 4.26 13.37
N LEU A 136 -5.88 3.37 13.52
CA LEU A 136 -4.50 3.62 13.07
C LEU A 136 -4.40 3.92 11.57
N ALA A 137 -5.01 3.07 10.73
CA ALA A 137 -5.02 3.29 9.28
C ALA A 137 -5.66 4.64 8.89
N SER A 138 -6.77 5.02 9.52
CA SER A 138 -7.44 6.29 9.27
C SER A 138 -6.62 7.49 9.74
N THR A 139 -5.89 7.35 10.85
CA THR A 139 -4.96 8.36 11.38
C THR A 139 -3.78 8.57 10.44
N TYR A 140 -3.19 7.49 9.95
CA TYR A 140 -2.17 7.56 8.89
C TYR A 140 -2.69 8.29 7.65
N CYS A 141 -3.87 7.90 7.14
CA CYS A 141 -4.48 8.53 5.97
C CYS A 141 -4.75 10.02 6.19
N ALA A 142 -5.28 10.39 7.37
CA ALA A 142 -5.56 11.78 7.71
C ALA A 142 -4.30 12.64 7.68
N LEU A 143 -3.23 12.21 8.36
CA LEU A 143 -1.97 12.95 8.41
C LEU A 143 -1.31 13.03 7.02
N ALA A 144 -1.39 11.96 6.22
CA ALA A 144 -0.87 11.95 4.86
C ALA A 144 -1.65 12.91 3.93
N ILE A 145 -2.99 12.97 4.04
CA ILE A 145 -3.80 13.96 3.31
C ILE A 145 -3.41 15.37 3.72
N LEU A 146 -3.36 15.65 5.03
CA LEU A 146 -3.02 16.95 5.58
C LEU A 146 -1.64 17.41 5.09
N LYS A 147 -0.64 16.52 5.13
CA LYS A 147 0.69 16.79 4.58
C LYS A 147 0.65 17.08 3.08
N THR A 148 -0.09 16.28 2.30
CA THR A 148 -0.22 16.43 0.85
C THR A 148 -0.83 17.78 0.46
N VAL A 149 -1.84 18.24 1.18
CA VAL A 149 -2.47 19.55 0.92
C VAL A 149 -1.69 20.73 1.51
N GLY A 150 -0.54 20.49 2.14
CA GLY A 150 0.33 21.55 2.68
C GLY A 150 -0.07 22.07 4.06
N PHE A 151 -0.89 21.34 4.81
CA PHE A 151 -1.27 21.71 6.17
C PHE A 151 -0.07 21.56 7.14
N ASN A 152 0.06 22.50 8.07
CA ASN A 152 1.12 22.47 9.07
C ASN A 152 0.77 21.49 10.20
N LEU A 153 1.31 20.27 10.15
CA LEU A 153 1.07 19.24 11.17
C LEU A 153 1.50 19.63 12.59
N LEU A 154 2.36 20.64 12.76
CA LEU A 154 2.79 21.13 14.09
C LEU A 154 1.65 21.73 14.90
N THR A 155 0.52 22.08 14.26
CA THR A 155 -0.65 22.66 14.95
C THR A 155 -1.64 21.61 15.42
N ILE A 156 -1.45 20.33 15.10
CA ILE A 156 -2.32 19.23 15.55
C ILE A 156 -1.96 18.86 16.99
N ASP A 157 -2.97 18.44 17.76
CA ASP A 157 -2.77 17.79 19.05
C ASP A 157 -2.10 16.41 18.88
N LYS A 158 -0.78 16.43 18.70
CA LYS A 158 0.04 15.23 18.60
C LYS A 158 0.19 14.50 19.93
N GLU A 159 0.07 15.20 21.06
CA GLU A 159 0.22 14.59 22.38
C GLU A 159 -0.88 13.55 22.61
N SER A 160 -2.14 13.91 22.35
CA SER A 160 -3.25 12.98 22.49
C SER A 160 -3.13 11.78 21.55
N ILE A 161 -2.71 12.00 20.30
CA ILE A 161 -2.49 10.92 19.32
C ILE A 161 -1.42 9.97 19.83
N LEU A 162 -0.23 10.47 20.22
CA LEU A 162 0.92 9.63 20.56
C LEU A 162 0.72 8.89 21.89
N ILE A 163 0.23 9.56 22.93
CA ILE A 163 -0.01 8.92 24.24
C ILE A 163 -1.03 7.80 24.10
N SER A 164 -2.13 8.05 23.38
CA SER A 164 -3.18 7.04 23.20
C SER A 164 -2.78 5.92 22.24
N MET A 165 -2.02 6.23 21.18
CA MET A 165 -1.44 5.22 20.28
C MET A 165 -0.51 4.26 21.02
N ARG A 166 0.26 4.75 21.99
CA ARG A 166 1.16 3.90 22.79
C ARG A 166 0.42 2.78 23.51
N ASN A 167 -0.84 3.00 23.89
CA ASN A 167 -1.68 1.99 24.53
C ASN A 167 -2.16 0.90 23.56
N LEU A 168 -2.02 1.09 22.25
CA LEU A 168 -2.36 0.10 21.23
C LEU A 168 -1.23 -0.89 20.96
N GLN A 169 -0.01 -0.60 21.41
CA GLN A 169 1.11 -1.51 21.25
C GLN A 169 0.97 -2.73 22.18
N GLN A 170 1.11 -3.91 21.61
CA GLN A 170 1.01 -5.17 22.31
C GLN A 170 2.35 -5.57 22.96
N PRO A 171 2.34 -6.50 23.93
CA PRO A 171 3.56 -6.96 24.60
C PRO A 171 4.64 -7.49 23.65
N ASP A 172 4.24 -8.10 22.54
CA ASP A 172 5.11 -8.67 21.51
C ASP A 172 5.65 -7.63 20.50
N GLY A 173 5.21 -6.37 20.59
CA GLY A 173 5.63 -5.28 19.71
C GLY A 173 4.66 -4.96 18.56
N SER A 174 3.67 -5.81 18.31
CA SER A 174 2.60 -5.55 17.34
C SER A 174 1.69 -4.40 17.78
N PHE A 175 0.80 -3.95 16.89
CA PHE A 175 -0.18 -2.91 17.18
C PHE A 175 -1.59 -3.37 16.87
N MET A 176 -2.52 -3.10 17.80
CA MET A 176 -3.95 -3.12 17.48
C MET A 176 -4.33 -1.83 16.75
N PRO A 177 -5.26 -1.86 15.78
CA PRO A 177 -5.75 -0.66 15.12
C PRO A 177 -6.65 0.20 16.00
N VAL A 178 -7.33 -0.43 16.96
CA VAL A 178 -8.30 0.15 17.89
C VAL A 178 -8.16 -0.55 19.26
N HIS A 179 -8.53 0.15 20.33
CA HIS A 179 -8.34 -0.32 21.70
C HIS A 179 -9.22 -1.50 22.13
N VAL A 180 -10.33 -1.73 21.43
CA VAL A 180 -11.32 -2.78 21.76
C VAL A 180 -10.94 -4.16 21.24
N GLY A 181 -9.76 -4.28 20.62
CA GLY A 181 -9.30 -5.50 19.97
C GLY A 181 -9.66 -5.55 18.49
N ALA A 182 -8.72 -6.08 17.70
CA ALA A 182 -8.85 -6.46 16.30
C ALA A 182 -7.60 -7.28 15.92
N GLU A 183 -7.33 -7.49 14.63
CA GLU A 183 -6.10 -8.10 14.18
C GLU A 183 -4.87 -7.25 14.50
N THR A 184 -3.74 -7.91 14.74
CA THR A 184 -2.46 -7.27 15.06
C THR A 184 -1.43 -7.73 14.03
N ASP A 185 -1.15 -6.89 13.05
CA ASP A 185 -0.26 -7.23 11.94
C ASP A 185 0.61 -6.05 11.49
N LEU A 186 1.53 -6.31 10.55
CA LEU A 186 2.50 -5.34 10.06
C LEU A 186 1.88 -4.05 9.49
N ARG A 187 0.62 -4.06 9.03
CA ARG A 187 -0.04 -2.85 8.51
C ARG A 187 -0.15 -1.80 9.60
N PHE A 188 -0.44 -2.22 10.83
CA PHE A 188 -0.60 -1.30 11.97
C PHE A 188 0.73 -0.88 12.59
N VAL A 189 1.75 -1.74 12.51
CA VAL A 189 3.12 -1.33 12.84
C VAL A 189 3.58 -0.23 11.88
N TYR A 190 3.34 -0.39 10.57
CA TYR A 190 3.63 0.65 9.58
C TYR A 190 2.85 1.93 9.83
N CYS A 191 1.54 1.84 10.08
CA CYS A 191 0.74 3.03 10.39
C CYS A 191 1.31 3.77 11.62
N ALA A 192 1.64 3.07 12.70
CA ALA A 192 2.20 3.68 13.91
C ALA A 192 3.57 4.33 13.64
N ALA A 193 4.46 3.65 12.91
CA ALA A 193 5.77 4.20 12.55
C ALA A 193 5.65 5.44 11.65
N ALA A 194 4.76 5.41 10.66
CA ALA A 194 4.50 6.55 9.76
C ALA A 194 3.89 7.74 10.49
N ILE A 195 2.98 7.51 11.45
CA ILE A 195 2.42 8.55 12.32
C ILE A 195 3.52 9.22 13.15
N CYS A 196 4.35 8.44 13.85
CA CYS A 196 5.49 8.97 14.61
C CYS A 196 6.45 9.78 13.73
N PHE A 197 6.74 9.28 12.53
CA PHE A 197 7.62 9.95 11.57
C PHE A 197 7.05 11.28 11.09
N MET A 198 5.78 11.32 10.68
CA MET A 198 5.11 12.55 10.19
C MET A 198 4.94 13.61 11.29
N LEU A 199 4.78 13.18 12.55
CA LEU A 199 4.67 14.08 13.71
C LEU A 199 6.02 14.43 14.36
N GLU A 200 7.12 13.89 13.81
CA GLU A 200 8.49 14.07 14.27
C GLU A 200 8.67 13.74 15.76
N ASP A 201 7.96 12.71 16.25
CA ASP A 201 7.92 12.33 17.66
C ASP A 201 7.64 10.84 17.83
N TRP A 202 8.60 10.14 18.42
CA TRP A 202 8.60 8.68 18.59
C TRP A 202 8.10 8.23 19.98
N SER A 203 7.62 9.13 20.82
CA SER A 203 7.11 8.80 22.17
C SER A 203 5.88 7.88 22.15
N GLY A 204 5.17 7.82 21.01
CA GLY A 204 3.97 7.00 20.82
C GLY A 204 4.21 5.49 20.65
N MET A 205 5.46 5.01 20.65
CA MET A 205 5.75 3.58 20.54
C MET A 205 7.04 3.17 21.26
N ASP A 206 7.16 1.88 21.56
CA ASP A 206 8.42 1.19 21.84
C ASP A 206 9.00 0.67 20.51
N ARG A 207 10.01 1.36 19.99
CA ARG A 207 10.61 1.06 18.68
C ARG A 207 11.37 -0.27 18.68
N GLU A 208 12.01 -0.63 19.79
CA GLU A 208 12.79 -1.87 19.87
C GLU A 208 11.87 -3.09 19.80
N LYS A 209 10.75 -3.08 20.53
CA LYS A 209 9.76 -4.15 20.45
C LYS A 209 9.11 -4.24 19.06
N ALA A 210 8.76 -3.10 18.48
CA ALA A 210 8.19 -3.08 17.13
C ALA A 210 9.18 -3.64 16.09
N LYS A 211 10.46 -3.28 16.21
CA LYS A 211 11.54 -3.85 15.38
C LYS A 211 11.62 -5.37 15.57
N ASP A 212 11.69 -5.87 16.80
CA ASP A 212 11.75 -7.32 17.07
C ASP A 212 10.53 -8.06 16.50
N TYR A 213 9.32 -7.49 16.61
CA TYR A 213 8.11 -8.03 15.98
C TYR A 213 8.25 -8.11 14.45
N ILE A 214 8.71 -7.04 13.81
CA ILE A 214 8.92 -7.00 12.35
C ILE A 214 9.92 -8.08 11.92
N LEU A 215 11.04 -8.23 12.64
CA LEU A 215 12.07 -9.22 12.31
C LEU A 215 11.52 -10.66 12.40
N ASN A 216 10.64 -10.93 13.36
CA ASN A 216 9.95 -12.22 13.48
C ASN A 216 8.93 -12.48 12.36
N CYS A 217 8.58 -11.47 11.56
CA CYS A 217 7.71 -11.61 10.40
C CYS A 217 8.45 -11.98 9.12
N GLN A 218 9.80 -11.92 9.08
CA GLN A 218 10.55 -12.37 7.91
C GLN A 218 10.40 -13.89 7.77
N SER A 219 9.86 -14.33 6.63
CA SER A 219 9.63 -15.75 6.36
C SER A 219 10.85 -16.43 5.74
N TYR A 220 10.76 -17.75 5.59
CA TYR A 220 11.86 -18.58 5.07
C TYR A 220 12.26 -18.26 3.63
N ASP A 221 11.38 -17.64 2.86
CA ASP A 221 11.58 -17.26 1.46
C ASP A 221 12.11 -15.83 1.29
N GLY A 222 12.33 -15.09 2.38
CA GLY A 222 12.94 -13.75 2.39
C GLY A 222 11.97 -12.58 2.51
N GLY A 223 10.73 -12.75 2.05
CA GLY A 223 9.69 -11.75 2.23
C GLY A 223 9.18 -11.68 3.67
N PHE A 224 8.21 -10.80 3.92
CA PHE A 224 7.56 -10.71 5.23
C PHE A 224 6.09 -11.10 5.13
N GLY A 225 5.67 -11.97 6.06
CA GLY A 225 4.26 -12.24 6.30
C GLY A 225 3.62 -11.13 7.13
N LEU A 226 2.29 -10.99 7.07
CA LEU A 226 1.58 -9.97 7.86
C LEU A 226 1.76 -10.17 9.38
N MET A 227 1.93 -11.42 9.81
CA MET A 227 2.22 -11.81 11.20
C MET A 227 3.35 -12.85 11.21
N PRO A 228 4.02 -13.06 12.35
CA PRO A 228 5.06 -14.09 12.46
C PRO A 228 4.58 -15.47 12.00
N GLY A 229 5.40 -16.13 11.18
CA GLY A 229 5.12 -17.47 10.65
C GLY A 229 4.12 -17.55 9.49
N LEU A 230 3.59 -16.41 9.00
CA LEU A 230 2.71 -16.42 7.83
C LEU A 230 3.46 -16.39 6.49
N GLU A 231 2.73 -16.72 5.42
CA GLU A 231 3.19 -16.60 4.04
C GLU A 231 3.60 -15.15 3.73
N SER A 232 4.78 -14.99 3.12
CA SER A 232 5.27 -13.69 2.67
C SER A 232 4.33 -13.03 1.68
N HIS A 233 4.08 -11.74 1.86
CA HIS A 233 3.09 -10.97 1.10
C HIS A 233 3.63 -9.58 0.75
N GLY A 234 3.43 -9.11 -0.49
CA GLY A 234 3.99 -7.83 -0.98
C GLY A 234 3.67 -6.65 -0.06
N GLY A 235 2.39 -6.47 0.30
CA GLY A 235 2.01 -5.44 1.27
C GLY A 235 2.61 -5.62 2.68
N GLY A 236 2.85 -6.86 3.13
CA GLY A 236 3.50 -7.14 4.41
C GLY A 236 4.99 -6.79 4.35
N THR A 237 5.66 -7.21 3.28
CA THR A 237 7.04 -6.85 2.95
C THR A 237 7.24 -5.34 2.89
N TYR A 238 6.38 -4.61 2.18
CA TYR A 238 6.41 -3.14 2.17
C TYR A 238 6.30 -2.58 3.58
N CYS A 239 5.28 -3.01 4.35
CA CYS A 239 5.06 -2.51 5.70
C CYS A 239 6.26 -2.77 6.61
N ALA A 240 6.88 -3.95 6.55
CA ALA A 240 8.09 -4.28 7.31
C ALA A 240 9.26 -3.37 6.96
N VAL A 241 9.64 -3.32 5.69
CA VAL A 241 10.83 -2.59 5.21
C VAL A 241 10.65 -1.09 5.43
N ALA A 242 9.48 -0.53 5.07
CA ALA A 242 9.19 0.88 5.29
C ALA A 242 9.21 1.24 6.78
N SER A 243 8.64 0.40 7.66
CA SER A 243 8.67 0.65 9.11
C SER A 243 10.10 0.67 9.66
N LEU A 244 10.93 -0.30 9.29
CA LEU A 244 12.34 -0.33 9.71
C LEU A 244 13.09 0.90 9.21
N ARG A 245 12.81 1.35 7.99
CA ARG A 245 13.44 2.54 7.39
C ARG A 245 13.03 3.82 8.09
N LEU A 246 11.73 4.00 8.35
CA LEU A 246 11.18 5.16 9.08
C LEU A 246 11.73 5.21 10.51
N MET A 247 11.81 4.06 11.17
CA MET A 247 12.43 3.92 12.48
C MET A 247 13.97 4.00 12.44
N GLY A 248 14.62 4.22 11.30
CA GLY A 248 16.07 4.36 11.22
C GLY A 248 16.88 3.11 11.60
N TYR A 249 16.28 1.93 11.51
CA TYR A 249 16.98 0.65 11.70
C TYR A 249 17.64 0.12 10.43
N ILE A 250 17.21 0.64 9.27
CA ILE A 250 17.86 0.41 7.99
C ILE A 250 18.09 1.74 7.27
N GLU A 251 19.16 1.82 6.50
CA GLU A 251 19.53 3.00 5.71
C GLU A 251 18.97 2.92 4.28
N ASP A 252 19.11 4.00 3.51
CA ASP A 252 18.72 4.03 2.09
C ASP A 252 19.58 3.09 1.24
N ASP A 253 20.89 3.01 1.52
CA ASP A 253 21.80 2.12 0.82
C ASP A 253 22.04 0.82 1.62
N LEU A 254 21.04 -0.07 1.50
CA LEU A 254 21.08 -1.43 2.05
C LEU A 254 22.23 -2.30 1.50
N LEU A 255 22.87 -1.89 0.41
CA LEU A 255 23.95 -2.65 -0.25
C LEU A 255 25.34 -2.10 0.05
N SER A 256 25.43 -0.99 0.80
CA SER A 256 26.73 -0.43 1.21
C SER A 256 27.51 -1.43 2.07
N LYS A 257 28.75 -1.71 1.66
CA LYS A 257 29.62 -2.78 2.21
C LYS A 257 30.07 -2.59 3.66
N ASN A 258 29.61 -1.53 4.34
CA ASN A 258 30.04 -1.15 5.68
C ASN A 258 28.98 -1.38 6.77
N ALA A 259 27.77 -1.86 6.43
CA ALA A 259 26.76 -2.19 7.43
C ALA A 259 27.05 -3.55 8.09
N THR A 260 27.86 -3.52 9.16
CA THR A 260 28.02 -4.63 10.08
C THR A 260 26.69 -4.90 10.78
N SER A 261 26.09 -6.07 10.51
CA SER A 261 24.83 -6.60 11.07
C SER A 261 23.54 -6.09 10.41
N PHE A 262 23.24 -6.59 9.21
CA PHE A 262 21.88 -6.49 8.69
C PHE A 262 20.93 -7.25 9.61
N ILE A 263 20.04 -6.52 10.27
CA ILE A 263 18.97 -7.08 11.11
C ILE A 263 17.96 -7.89 10.28
N VAL A 264 17.98 -7.73 8.95
CA VAL A 264 17.15 -8.44 7.95
C VAL A 264 18.07 -9.20 7.00
N ASN A 265 17.65 -10.37 6.52
CA ASN A 265 18.36 -11.06 5.44
C ASN A 265 18.10 -10.35 4.09
N VAL A 266 18.91 -9.32 3.79
CA VAL A 266 18.75 -8.47 2.60
C VAL A 266 18.88 -9.25 1.28
N PRO A 267 19.90 -10.12 1.07
CA PRO A 267 20.01 -10.89 -0.17
C PRO A 267 18.76 -11.73 -0.46
N LEU A 268 18.22 -12.41 0.55
CA LEU A 268 17.03 -13.24 0.40
C LEU A 268 15.77 -12.40 0.16
N LEU A 269 15.65 -11.27 0.84
CA LEU A 269 14.56 -10.31 0.60
C LEU A 269 14.58 -9.78 -0.84
N LEU A 270 15.75 -9.42 -1.37
CA LEU A 270 15.89 -8.94 -2.74
C LEU A 270 15.53 -10.03 -3.75
N ASP A 271 15.98 -11.26 -3.54
CA ASP A 271 15.60 -12.41 -4.37
C ASP A 271 14.08 -12.62 -4.37
N TRP A 272 13.45 -12.56 -3.19
CA TRP A 272 12.00 -12.64 -3.04
C TRP A 272 11.27 -11.56 -3.83
N CYS A 273 11.71 -10.29 -3.73
CA CYS A 273 11.12 -9.16 -4.45
C CYS A 273 11.26 -9.31 -5.97
N MET A 274 12.45 -9.70 -6.46
CA MET A 274 12.68 -9.89 -7.90
C MET A 274 11.81 -11.01 -8.48
N GLN A 275 11.55 -12.07 -7.71
CA GLN A 275 10.64 -13.15 -8.09
C GLN A 275 9.15 -12.77 -8.02
N ARG A 276 8.80 -11.52 -7.70
CA ARG A 276 7.40 -11.03 -7.77
C ARG A 276 7.04 -10.49 -9.15
N GLN A 277 8.02 -10.16 -9.99
CA GLN A 277 7.71 -9.78 -11.36
C GLN A 277 7.26 -11.01 -12.16
N ALA A 278 6.03 -11.00 -12.64
CA ALA A 278 5.44 -12.09 -13.40
C ALA A 278 5.76 -11.95 -14.90
N ILE A 279 5.44 -13.00 -15.67
CA ILE A 279 5.73 -13.07 -17.11
C ILE A 279 4.97 -12.00 -17.94
N ASP A 280 3.87 -11.49 -17.41
CA ASP A 280 3.10 -10.40 -18.00
C ASP A 280 3.70 -9.00 -17.73
N GLY A 281 4.81 -8.94 -17.00
CA GLY A 281 5.51 -7.71 -16.60
C GLY A 281 4.95 -7.03 -15.36
N GLY A 282 3.78 -7.45 -14.86
CA GLY A 282 3.20 -7.00 -13.61
C GLY A 282 3.83 -7.67 -12.39
N PHE A 283 3.36 -7.29 -11.19
CA PHE A 283 3.84 -7.86 -9.94
C PHE A 283 2.74 -8.67 -9.25
N GLN A 284 3.09 -9.86 -8.78
CA GLN A 284 2.23 -10.68 -7.91
C GLN A 284 2.59 -10.42 -6.44
N GLY A 285 1.59 -10.35 -5.56
CA GLY A 285 1.85 -10.13 -4.13
C GLY A 285 2.43 -11.32 -3.39
N ARG A 286 2.29 -12.51 -3.96
CA ARG A 286 2.68 -13.79 -3.36
C ARG A 286 3.09 -14.77 -4.45
N ALA A 287 3.91 -15.75 -4.10
CA ALA A 287 4.29 -16.81 -5.02
C ALA A 287 3.04 -17.52 -5.59
N ASN A 288 3.06 -17.83 -6.89
CA ASN A 288 2.00 -18.54 -7.60
C ASN A 288 0.61 -17.86 -7.55
N LYS A 289 0.57 -16.54 -7.43
CA LYS A 289 -0.65 -15.74 -7.58
C LYS A 289 -0.61 -14.93 -8.87
N TYR A 290 -1.76 -14.47 -9.33
CA TYR A 290 -1.83 -13.55 -10.45
C TYR A 290 -1.19 -12.20 -10.10
N SER A 291 -0.73 -11.50 -11.12
CA SER A 291 -0.31 -10.12 -11.01
C SER A 291 -1.50 -9.23 -10.60
N ASP A 292 -1.21 -8.18 -9.84
CA ASP A 292 -2.16 -7.12 -9.51
C ASP A 292 -1.42 -5.78 -9.54
N THR A 293 -2.03 -4.79 -10.17
CA THR A 293 -1.48 -3.44 -10.33
C THR A 293 -1.04 -2.79 -9.03
N CYS A 294 -1.66 -3.11 -7.88
CA CYS A 294 -1.27 -2.51 -6.61
C CYS A 294 0.14 -2.94 -6.15
N TYR A 295 0.63 -4.12 -6.54
CA TYR A 295 1.99 -4.57 -6.23
C TYR A 295 3.08 -3.91 -7.08
N ALA A 296 2.72 -3.01 -8.00
CA ALA A 296 3.70 -2.10 -8.57
C ALA A 296 4.21 -1.07 -7.53
N PHE A 297 3.42 -0.81 -6.48
CA PHE A 297 3.80 0.05 -5.35
C PHE A 297 4.31 -0.74 -4.14
N TRP A 298 3.59 -1.81 -3.76
CA TRP A 298 3.92 -2.66 -2.61
C TRP A 298 5.15 -3.54 -2.87
#